data_AF-A0A7X3I9B7-F1
#
_entry.id   AF-A0A7X3I9B7-F1
#
_cell.length_a   1.000
_cell.length_b   1.000
_cell.length_c   1.000
_cell.angle_alpha   90.00
_cell.angle_beta   90.00
_cell.angle_gamma   90.00
#
_symmetry.space_group_name_H-M   'P 1'
#
loop_
_entity.id
_entity.type
_entity.pdbx_description
1 polymer ?
#
loop_
_entity_poly.entity_id
_entity_poly.type
_entity_poly.pdbx_seq_one_letter_code
_entity_poly.pdbx_strand_id
1 'polypeptide(L)' 'MNPLVPLFILLLLPLTAIGLVLYTDTGIEPALFYASVKTFVILSVIAVGMSFAAMKLGERTKH' A
#
# COMPACT_ATOMS: atom_id res chain seq x y z
N MET A 1 6.50 -15.75 -15.34
CA MET A 1 6.58 -14.70 -14.29
C MET A 1 5.21 -14.06 -14.17
N ASN A 2 4.67 -13.92 -12.95
CA ASN A 2 3.39 -13.21 -12.76
C ASN A 2 3.60 -11.72 -13.07
N PRO A 3 2.87 -11.12 -14.04
CA PRO A 3 3.06 -9.72 -14.45
C PRO A 3 2.79 -8.71 -13.32
N LEU A 4 2.09 -9.11 -12.26
CA LEU A 4 1.87 -8.29 -11.09
C LEU A 4 3.14 -8.07 -10.28
N VAL A 5 4.07 -9.04 -10.26
CA VAL A 5 5.32 -8.94 -9.49
C VAL A 5 6.17 -7.73 -9.91
N PRO A 6 6.50 -7.52 -11.20
CA PRO A 6 7.26 -6.34 -11.61
C PRO A 6 6.49 -5.03 -11.39
N LEU A 7 5.16 -5.02 -11.53
CA LEU A 7 4.34 -3.84 -11.21
C LEU A 7 4.39 -3.48 -9.72
N PHE A 8 4.32 -4.48 -8.84
CA PHE A 8 4.47 -4.29 -7.40
C PHE A 8 5.85 -3.74 -7.05
N ILE A 9 6.91 -4.23 -7.68
CA ILE A 9 8.26 -3.70 -7.49
C ILE A 9 8.34 -2.23 -7.95
N LEU A 10 7.79 -1.93 -9.13
CA LEU A 10 7.74 -0.58 -9.69
C LEU A 10 7.02 0.42 -8.77
N LEU A 11 5.98 -0.04 -8.06
CA LEU A 11 5.25 0.77 -7.09
C LEU A 11 5.98 0.87 -5.74
N LEU A 12 6.45 -0.25 -5.20
CA LEU A 12 6.99 -0.32 -3.85
C LEU A 12 8.40 0.28 -3.74
N LEU A 13 9.24 0.13 -4.76
CA LEU A 13 10.62 0.65 -4.75
C LEU A 13 10.69 2.18 -4.53
N PRO A 14 9.96 3.03 -5.27
CA PRO A 14 9.98 4.48 -5.01
C PRO A 14 9.33 4.82 -3.67
N LEU A 15 8.26 4.13 -3.26
CA LEU A 15 7.61 4.35 -1.97
C LEU A 15 8.55 4.06 -0.79
N THR A 16 9.30 2.96 -0.84
CA THR A 16 10.26 2.62 0.20
C THR A 16 11.46 3.55 0.19
N ALA A 17 11.93 4.00 -0.98
CA ALA A 17 12.99 5.00 -1.09
C ALA A 17 12.59 6.34 -0.43
N ILE A 18 11.39 6.84 -0.72
CA ILE A 18 10.85 8.05 -0.09
C ILE A 18 10.72 7.84 1.42
N GLY A 19 10.16 6.70 1.84
CA GLY A 19 10.03 6.37 3.26
C GLY A 19 11.37 6.36 3.99
N LEU A 20 12.43 5.82 3.36
CA LEU A 20 13.76 5.79 3.94
C LEU A 20 14.34 7.20 4.10
N VAL A 21 14.20 8.05 3.09
CA VAL A 21 14.66 9.45 3.15
C VAL A 21 13.96 10.20 4.28
N LEU A 22 12.62 10.08 4.37
CA LEU A 22 11.83 10.72 5.42
C LEU A 22 12.17 10.17 6.82
N TYR A 23 12.51 8.88 6.93
CA TYR A 23 12.91 8.29 8.20
C TYR A 23 14.25 8.84 8.72
N THR A 24 15.16 9.18 7.80
CA THR A 24 16.48 9.75 8.16
C THR A 24 16.46 11.27 8.32
N ASP A 25 15.34 11.93 8.04
CA ASP A 25 15.21 13.37 8.15
C ASP A 25 15.04 13.79 9.62
N THR A 26 15.99 14.57 10.14
CA THR A 26 15.98 15.07 11.53
C THR A 26 14.88 16.10 11.80
N GLY A 27 14.26 16.66 10.77
CA GLY A 27 13.13 17.58 10.88
C GLY A 27 11.78 16.89 11.07
N ILE A 28 11.72 15.57 10.94
CA ILE A 28 10.48 14.79 11.08
C ILE A 28 10.45 14.10 12.44
N GLU A 29 9.34 14.30 13.16
CA GLU A 29 9.07 13.57 14.41
C GLU A 29 8.92 12.07 14.11
N PRO A 30 9.80 11.19 14.62
CA PRO A 30 9.77 9.76 14.29
C PRO A 30 8.44 9.10 14.64
N ALA A 31 7.80 9.51 15.74
CA ALA A 31 6.51 8.98 16.14
C ALA A 31 5.42 9.25 15.07
N LEU A 32 5.45 10.42 14.45
CA LEU A 32 4.51 10.80 13.41
C LEU A 32 4.76 9.98 12.13
N PHE A 33 6.02 9.79 11.74
CA PHE A 33 6.39 8.94 10.61
C PHE A 33 5.88 7.51 10.78
N TYR A 34 6.15 6.88 11.94
CA TYR A 34 5.66 5.53 12.22
C TYR A 34 4.13 5.44 12.22
N ALA A 35 3.43 6.45 12.75
CA ALA A 35 1.97 6.50 12.71
C ALA A 35 1.45 6.58 11.26
N SER A 36 2.05 7.42 10.42
CA SER A 36 1.69 7.54 9.00
C SER A 36 1.90 6.22 8.24
N VAL A 37 3.04 5.56 8.43
CA VAL A 37 3.33 4.26 7.80
C VAL A 37 2.32 3.20 8.24
N LYS A 38 2.01 3.11 9.55
CA LYS A 38 0.99 2.17 10.05
C LYS A 38 -0.38 2.43 9.44
N THR A 39 -0.81 3.68 9.41
CA THR A 39 -2.09 4.07 8.80
C THR A 39 -2.13 3.70 7.32
N PHE A 40 -1.06 3.99 6.57
CA PHE A 40 -0.97 3.61 5.15
C PHE A 40 -1.14 2.10 4.93
N VAL A 41 -0.47 1.28 5.73
CA VAL A 41 -0.57 -0.19 5.64
C VAL A 41 -1.99 -0.67 5.94
N ILE A 42 -2.61 -0.16 7.01
CA ILE A 42 -3.99 -0.50 7.39
C ILE A 42 -4.96 -0.16 6.26
N LEU A 43 -4.89 1.06 5.72
CA LEU A 43 -5.77 1.50 4.64
C LEU A 43 -5.55 0.69 3.36
N SER A 44 -4.31 0.32 3.05
CA SER A 44 -3.99 -0.53 1.89
C SER A 44 -4.62 -1.91 2.02
N VAL A 45 -4.55 -2.53 3.19
CA VAL A 45 -5.20 -3.83 3.45
C VAL A 45 -6.71 -3.74 3.32
N ILE A 46 -7.32 -2.68 3.85
CA ILE A 46 -8.77 -2.42 3.72
C ILE A 46 -9.14 -2.26 2.25
N ALA A 47 -8.41 -1.46 1.49
CA ALA A 47 -8.66 -1.21 0.08
C ALA A 47 -8.56 -2.50 -0.77
N VAL A 48 -7.56 -3.35 -0.50
CA VAL A 48 -7.42 -4.66 -1.16
C VAL A 48 -8.59 -5.57 -0.81
N GLY A 49 -8.98 -5.64 0.47
CA GLY A 49 -10.12 -6.42 0.92
C GLY A 49 -11.44 -5.99 0.28
N MET A 50 -11.68 -4.68 0.19
CA MET A 50 -12.85 -4.11 -0.48
C MET A 50 -12.84 -4.41 -1.99
N SER A 51 -11.69 -4.25 -2.65
CA SER A 51 -11.54 -4.53 -4.08
C SER A 51 -11.83 -6.00 -4.39
N PHE A 52 -11.34 -6.92 -3.55
CA PHE A 52 -11.64 -8.34 -3.66
C PHE A 52 -13.12 -8.64 -3.44
N ALA A 53 -13.74 -8.05 -2.40
CA ALA A 53 -15.16 -8.21 -2.13
C ALA A 53 -16.04 -7.71 -3.29
N ALA A 54 -15.71 -6.54 -3.85
CA ALA A 54 -16.40 -5.96 -5.00
C ALA A 54 -16.28 -6.84 -6.24
N MET A 55 -15.09 -7.39 -6.52
CA MET A 55 -14.88 -8.34 -7.61
C MET A 55 -15.76 -9.59 -7.45
N LYS A 56 -15.82 -10.17 -6.25
CA LYS A 56 -16.67 -11.33 -5.95
C LYS A 56 -18.16 -11.03 -6.05
N LEU A 57 -18.59 -9.83 -5.69
CA LEU A 57 -19.98 -9.41 -5.86
C LEU A 57 -20.33 -9.29 -7.35
N GLY A 58 -19.45 -8.66 -8.15
CA GLY A 58 -19.64 -8.52 -9.60
C GLY A 58 -19.66 -9.85 -10.35
N GLU A 59 -18.88 -10.85 -9.92
CA GLU A 59 -18.96 -12.22 -10.47
C GLU A 59 -20.35 -12.84 -10.25
N ARG A 60 -20.99 -12.57 -9.10
CA ARG A 60 -22.31 -13.14 -8.74
C ARG A 60 -23.48 -12.46 -9.45
N THR A 61 -23.34 -11.18 -9.81
CA THR A 61 -24.42 -10.39 -10.47
C THR A 61 -24.47 -10.60 -11.98
N LYS A 62 -23.46 -11.24 -12.60
CA LYS A 62 -23.44 -11.53 -14.05
C LYS A 62 -24.22 -12.80 -14.45
N HIS A 63 -24.83 -13.49 -13.49
CA HIS A 63 -25.76 -14.60 -13.68
C HIS A 63 -27.20 -14.11 -13.54
#